data_AF-A0A961CUA5-F1
#
_entry.id   AF-A0A961CUA5-F1
#
_cell.length_a   1.000
_cell.length_b   1.000
_cell.length_c   1.000
_cell.angle_alpha   90.00
_cell.angle_beta   90.00
_cell.angle_gamma   90.00
#
_symmetry.space_group_name_H-M   'P 1'
#
loop_
_entity.id
_entity.type
_entity.pdbx_description
1 polymer ?
#
loop_
_entity_poly.entity_id
_entity_poly.type
_entity_poly.pdbx_seq_one_letter_code
_entity_poly.pdbx_strand_id
1 'polypeptide(L)'
;MRIRATAVFERVIYNCFVTDPSRPERPVLEMDALLRDGDADGPVLLPVPQFMALVGGPAVAEPMLRRLSAQGRVVRHQGVAHLSFPTWQPVADD
;
A
#
# COMPACT_ATOMS: atom_id res chain seq x y z
N MET A 1 -1.80 8.65 6.06
CA MET A 1 -2.05 7.38 6.77
C MET A 1 -0.77 6.59 6.64
N ARG A 2 -0.30 5.93 7.70
CA ARG A 2 0.86 5.06 7.64
C ARG A 2 0.39 3.61 7.62
N ILE A 3 0.81 2.88 6.59
CA ILE A 3 0.56 1.45 6.44
C ILE A 3 1.89 0.74 6.65
N ARG A 4 1.94 -0.22 7.56
CA ARG A 4 3.12 -1.05 7.79
C ARG A 4 2.92 -2.40 7.12
N ALA A 5 3.75 -2.70 6.12
CA ALA A 5 3.77 -3.99 5.44
C ALA A 5 4.72 -4.94 6.17
N THR A 6 4.23 -6.12 6.53
CA THR A 6 5.02 -7.16 7.23
C THR A 6 5.27 -8.39 6.36
N ALA A 7 4.64 -8.48 5.19
CA ALA A 7 4.89 -9.51 4.19
C ALA A 7 4.73 -8.91 2.79
N VAL A 8 5.81 -8.95 2.02
CA VAL A 8 5.87 -8.52 0.62
C VAL A 8 6.52 -9.64 -0.18
N PHE A 9 5.95 -9.95 -1.34
CA PHE A 9 6.54 -10.90 -2.28
C PHE A 9 6.30 -10.39 -3.71
N GLU A 10 7.35 -10.37 -4.52
CA GLU A 10 7.31 -9.85 -5.90
C GLU A 10 6.59 -8.48 -5.98
N ARG A 11 6.94 -7.57 -5.06
CA ARG A 11 6.40 -6.21 -4.91
C ARG A 11 4.95 -6.13 -4.41
N VAL A 12 4.24 -7.24 -4.23
CA VAL A 12 2.85 -7.23 -3.75
C VAL A 12 2.84 -7.37 -2.23
N ILE A 13 2.08 -6.51 -1.55
CA ILE A 13 1.84 -6.61 -0.11
C ILE A 13 0.80 -7.70 0.14
N TYR A 14 1.18 -8.69 0.94
CA TYR A 14 0.29 -9.78 1.38
C TYR A 14 -0.26 -9.52 2.78
N ASN A 15 0.54 -8.95 3.68
CA ASN A 15 0.11 -8.61 5.03
C ASN A 15 0.56 -7.21 5.43
N CYS A 16 -0.35 -6.44 6.02
CA CYS A 16 -0.10 -5.10 6.51
C CYS A 16 -1.16 -4.65 7.51
N PHE A 17 -0.86 -3.58 8.25
CA PHE A 17 -1.81 -2.90 9.13
C PHE A 17 -1.58 -1.39 9.14
N VAL A 18 -2.55 -0.63 9.67
CA VAL A 18 -2.43 0.82 9.82
C VAL A 18 -1.76 1.16 11.15
N THR A 19 -0.64 1.89 11.11
CA THR A 19 0.04 2.42 12.31
C THR A 19 -0.40 3.84 12.65
N ASP A 20 -0.88 4.59 11.66
CA ASP A 20 -1.44 5.94 11.84
C ASP A 20 -2.58 6.17 10.82
N PRO A 21 -3.84 6.31 11.27
CA PRO A 21 -4.99 6.46 10.38
C PRO A 21 -5.15 7.87 9.80
N SER A 22 -4.37 8.87 10.23
CA SER A 22 -4.52 10.25 9.78
C SER A 22 -4.29 10.39 8.27
N ARG A 23 -4.97 11.31 7.57
CA ARG A 23 -4.74 11.62 6.14
C ARG A 23 -4.76 10.39 5.21
N PRO A 24 -5.84 9.60 5.16
CA PRO A 24 -5.92 8.39 4.32
C PRO A 24 -5.87 8.67 2.81
N GLU A 25 -6.10 9.91 2.39
CA GLU A 25 -5.93 10.39 1.02
C GLU A 25 -4.45 10.59 0.60
N ARG A 26 -3.51 10.49 1.56
CA ARG A 26 -2.06 10.52 1.33
C ARG A 26 -1.39 9.36 2.09
N PRO A 27 -1.64 8.11 1.70
CA PRO A 27 -1.05 6.97 2.36
C PRO A 27 0.44 6.88 2.04
N VAL A 28 1.23 6.56 3.06
CA VAL A 28 2.67 6.24 2.97
C VAL A 28 2.90 4.82 3.48
N LEU A 29 3.99 4.20 3.03
CA LEU A 29 4.33 2.81 3.32
C LEU A 29 5.57 2.73 4.22
N GLU A 30 5.42 2.02 5.32
CA GLU A 30 6.50 1.54 6.17
C GLU A 30 6.76 0.06 5.84
N MET A 31 8.03 -0.31 5.75
CA MET A 31 8.50 -1.65 5.41
C MET A 31 9.07 -2.32 6.65
N ASP A 32 8.37 -3.35 7.10
CA ASP A 32 8.73 -4.24 8.22
C ASP A 32 8.88 -5.70 7.73
N ALA A 33 8.67 -5.93 6.44
CA ALA A 33 8.84 -7.24 5.84
C ALA A 33 10.33 -7.55 5.65
N LEU A 34 10.72 -8.80 5.90
CA LEU A 34 12.00 -9.33 5.44
C LEU A 34 11.97 -9.43 3.91
N LEU A 35 12.68 -8.53 3.23
CA LEU A 35 12.76 -8.50 1.78
C LEU A 35 13.87 -9.44 1.27
N ARG A 36 13.57 -10.17 0.20
CA ARG A 36 14.56 -10.86 -0.64
C ARG A 36 14.70 -10.13 -1.98
N ASP A 37 15.70 -10.54 -2.75
CA ASP A 37 15.88 -10.06 -4.12
C ASP A 37 14.58 -10.23 -4.92
N GLY A 38 14.15 -9.17 -5.61
CA GLY A 38 12.87 -9.14 -6.34
C GLY A 38 11.67 -8.64 -5.55
N ASP A 39 11.67 -8.71 -4.21
CA ASP A 39 10.49 -8.35 -3.41
C ASP A 39 10.18 -6.84 -3.42
N ALA A 40 11.17 -6.00 -3.70
CA ALA A 40 11.01 -4.54 -3.78
C ALA A 40 11.71 -3.92 -4.99
N ASP A 41 11.87 -4.68 -6.08
CA ASP A 41 12.47 -4.21 -7.34
C ASP A 41 11.50 -3.33 -8.13
N GLY A 42 11.20 -2.16 -7.58
CA GLY A 42 10.26 -1.17 -8.10
C GLY A 42 9.17 -0.79 -7.10
N PRO A 43 8.08 -0.14 -7.57
CA PRO A 43 6.99 0.24 -6.70
C PRO A 43 6.34 -0.96 -6.03
N VAL A 44 6.14 -0.85 -4.72
CA VAL A 44 5.41 -1.82 -3.89
C VAL A 44 3.91 -1.58 -4.04
N LEU A 45 3.13 -2.64 -4.11
CA LEU A 45 1.76 -2.66 -4.56
C LEU A 45 0.84 -3.19 -3.45
N LEU A 46 -0.09 -2.36 -3.01
CA LEU A 46 -1.16 -2.77 -2.10
C LEU A 46 -2.43 -3.06 -2.92
N PRO A 47 -3.01 -4.27 -2.89
CA PRO A 47 -4.28 -4.54 -3.55
C PRO A 47 -5.37 -3.54 -3.11
N VAL A 48 -6.11 -2.97 -4.06
CA VAL A 48 -7.20 -2.02 -3.75
C VAL A 48 -8.23 -2.60 -2.77
N PRO A 49 -8.65 -3.87 -2.86
CA PRO A 49 -9.54 -4.46 -1.84
C PRO A 49 -8.96 -4.44 -0.42
N GLN A 50 -7.65 -4.64 -0.28
CA GLN A 50 -6.97 -4.56 1.02
C GLN A 50 -6.93 -3.11 1.52
N PHE A 51 -6.63 -2.14 0.65
CA PHE A 51 -6.75 -0.72 1.00
C PHE A 51 -8.17 -0.36 1.47
N MET A 52 -9.20 -0.83 0.78
CA MET A 52 -10.60 -0.63 1.18
C MET A 52 -10.85 -1.15 2.59
N ALA A 53 -10.37 -2.35 2.91
CA ALA A 53 -10.49 -2.92 4.24
C ALA A 53 -9.80 -2.06 5.31
N LEU A 54 -8.58 -1.56 5.04
CA LEU A 54 -7.82 -0.73 5.98
C LEU A 54 -8.50 0.60 6.31
N VAL A 55 -9.22 1.20 5.36
CA VAL A 55 -9.90 2.50 5.57
C VAL A 55 -11.36 2.38 6.04
N GLY A 56 -11.85 1.16 6.31
CA GLY A 56 -13.20 0.93 6.84
C GLY A 56 -14.27 0.60 5.80
N GLY A 57 -13.86 0.18 4.60
CA GLY A 57 -14.73 -0.40 3.57
C GLY A 57 -14.87 0.44 2.30
N PRO A 58 -15.60 -0.09 1.28
CA PRO A 58 -15.66 0.52 -0.05
C PRO A 58 -16.21 1.95 -0.07
N ALA A 59 -17.26 2.23 0.72
CA ALA A 59 -17.90 3.55 0.76
C ALA A 59 -16.94 4.66 1.23
N VAL A 60 -16.05 4.35 2.18
CA VAL A 60 -15.03 5.29 2.68
C VAL A 60 -13.87 5.40 1.69
N ALA A 61 -13.47 4.28 1.08
CA ALA A 61 -12.34 4.21 0.18
C ALA A 61 -12.57 4.89 -1.17
N GLU A 62 -13.79 4.82 -1.72
CA GLU A 62 -14.08 5.24 -3.09
C GLU A 62 -13.66 6.69 -3.43
N PRO A 63 -14.01 7.72 -2.64
CA PRO A 63 -13.55 9.10 -2.92
C PRO A 63 -12.02 9.23 -2.88
N MET A 64 -11.35 8.48 -1.99
CA MET A 64 -9.89 8.49 -1.87
C MET A 64 -9.25 7.80 -3.07
N LEU A 65 -9.77 6.64 -3.48
CA LEU A 65 -9.31 5.89 -4.65
C LEU A 65 -9.48 6.68 -5.94
N ARG A 66 -10.58 7.43 -6.10
CA ARG A 66 -10.74 8.37 -7.24
C ARG A 66 -9.62 9.41 -7.28
N ARG A 67 -9.30 10.03 -6.14
CA ARG A 67 -8.21 11.01 -6.03
C ARG A 67 -6.85 10.39 -6.31
N LEU A 68 -6.55 9.23 -5.72
CA LEU A 68 -5.29 8.51 -5.91
C LEU A 68 -5.13 8.03 -7.36
N SER A 69 -6.22 7.59 -8.00
CA SER A 69 -6.24 7.22 -9.41
C SER A 69 -5.92 8.41 -10.31
N ALA A 70 -6.55 9.58 -10.05
CA ALA A 70 -6.24 10.82 -10.77
C ALA A 70 -4.78 11.29 -10.60
N GLN A 71 -4.09 10.84 -9.54
CA GLN A 71 -2.66 11.08 -9.30
C GLN A 71 -1.76 10.01 -9.93
N GLY A 72 -2.29 9.06 -10.70
CA GLY A 72 -1.54 7.95 -11.27
C GLY A 72 -1.09 6.90 -10.25
N ARG A 73 -1.64 6.92 -9.03
CA ARG A 73 -1.24 5.99 -7.96
C ARG A 73 -1.99 4.67 -7.98
N VAL A 74 -3.02 4.51 -8.80
CA VAL A 74 -3.72 3.22 -8.97
C VAL A 74 -3.27 2.59 -10.28
N VAL A 75 -2.67 1.41 -10.19
CA VAL A 75 -2.09 0.66 -11.33
C VAL A 75 -2.72 -0.72 -11.45
N ARG A 76 -2.64 -1.34 -12.63
CA ARG A 76 -2.99 -2.76 -12.81
C ARG A 76 -1.73 -3.61 -12.78
N HIS A 77 -1.78 -4.68 -12.00
CA HIS A 77 -0.75 -5.71 -11.93
C HIS A 77 -1.43 -7.07 -11.82
N GLN A 78 -1.06 -8.02 -12.69
CA GLN A 78 -1.67 -9.36 -12.77
C GLN A 78 -3.21 -9.33 -12.83
N GLY A 79 -3.78 -8.38 -13.58
CA GLY A 79 -5.24 -8.22 -13.72
C GLY A 79 -5.95 -7.50 -12.56
N VAL A 80 -5.29 -7.27 -11.42
CA VAL A 80 -5.86 -6.66 -10.22
C VAL A 80 -5.39 -5.20 -10.06
N ALA A 81 -6.29 -4.34 -9.58
CA ALA A 81 -5.96 -2.95 -9.26
C ALA A 81 -5.21 -2.85 -7.93
N HIS A 82 -4.11 -2.10 -7.94
CA HIS A 82 -3.25 -1.88 -6.78
C HIS A 82 -3.00 -0.39 -6.57
N LEU A 83 -2.91 0.01 -5.31
CA LEU A 83 -2.31 1.27 -4.92
C LEU A 83 -0.78 1.12 -4.94
N SER A 84 -0.13 1.95 -5.76
CA SER A 84 1.31 1.96 -5.97
C SER A 84 2.01 2.86 -4.95
N PHE A 85 3.09 2.33 -4.37
CA PHE A 85 4.03 3.03 -3.49
C PHE A 85 5.41 3.01 -4.15
N PRO A 86 5.77 4.07 -4.91
CA PRO A 86 7.09 4.17 -5.54
C PRO A 86 8.24 4.28 -4.53
N THR A 87 7.93 4.77 -3.33
CA THR A 87 8.87 4.93 -2.22
C THR A 87 8.24 4.40 -0.95
N TRP A 88 9.07 3.84 -0.07
CA TRP A 88 8.72 3.34 1.25
C TRP A 88 9.88 3.60 2.21
N GLN A 89 9.61 3.49 3.50
CA GLN A 89 10.60 3.71 4.56
C GLN A 89 10.78 2.42 5.36
N PRO A 90 12.01 1.95 5.63
CA PRO A 90 12.19 0.84 6.56
C PRO A 90 11.70 1.27 7.95
N VAL A 91 11.14 0.33 8.71
CA VAL A 91 10.94 0.52 10.15
C VAL A 91 12.34 0.50 10.81
N ALA A 92 12.59 1.42 11.74
CA ALA A 92 13.83 1.41 12.49
C ALA A 92 13.84 0.21 13.45
N ASP A 93 14.93 -0.53 13.48
CA ASP A 93 15.21 -1.47 14.57
C ASP A 93 15.58 -0.65 15.81
N ASP A 94 14.82 -0.81 16.90
CA ASP A 94 15.16 -0.28 18.23
C ASP A 94 16.24 -1.14 18.92
#